data_AF-A0A433A0N8-F1
#
_entry.id   AF-A0A433A0N8-F1
#
_cell.length_a   1.000
_cell.length_b   1.000
_cell.length_c   1.000
_cell.angle_alpha   90.00
_cell.angle_beta   90.00
_cell.angle_gamma   90.00
#
_symmetry.space_group_name_H-M   'P 1'
#
loop_
_entity.id
_entity.type
_entity.pdbx_description
1 polymer ?
#
loop_
_entity_poly.entity_id
_entity_poly.type
_entity_poly.pdbx_seq_one_letter_code
_entity_poly.pdbx_strand_id
1 'polypeptide(L)'
;MHKSRHAVHPIPTLQPTTQLANINLRCIALPRNQLLMRGPFEALLSPLTNSVLSSCRPLIPPHYVILPIHPLQLPNIILHFSSKAIILPSTVFIPARALTSLRTVVLKDQCLLPAHSLKLSLGVKISSALRTITPYSTFFGPGLSRDVIPRLTIIREVLWIEKEIASCVVDCEDSDVAKHCSCVVRETFESENEDSLSSQHGERIIICAALIEKCSNYDDTSVVEKVWGLDTHEKRIAFLERHVIASPTPFHYHSIITFNSTLNRLAFFLNSYVILIFRAFLPPCLNNGFAFEVHGQNVLARFDRVTGQLRGFVVRDFGGVKFHQETLKQSCGVRADVLPGSAMVAEEIAEVGPDTYFRLMTPFN
;
A
#
# COMPACT_ATOMS: atom_id res chain seq x y z
N MET A 1 -14.73 -3.80 -15.29
CA MET A 1 -15.45 -4.12 -14.03
C MET A 1 -14.54 -3.80 -12.82
N HIS A 2 -14.20 -2.52 -12.60
CA HIS A 2 -13.13 -2.14 -11.63
C HIS A 2 -13.62 -2.08 -10.16
N LYS A 3 -14.94 -1.95 -9.93
CA LYS A 3 -15.58 -1.96 -8.61
C LYS A 3 -16.25 -3.29 -8.25
N SER A 4 -16.14 -4.33 -9.09
CA SER A 4 -16.74 -5.63 -8.77
C SER A 4 -15.98 -6.29 -7.62
N ARG A 5 -16.74 -6.74 -6.62
CA ARG A 5 -16.24 -7.46 -5.45
C ARG A 5 -16.93 -8.81 -5.45
N HIS A 6 -16.15 -9.87 -5.59
CA HIS A 6 -16.69 -11.22 -5.60
C HIS A 6 -16.09 -12.00 -4.44
N ALA A 7 -16.91 -12.31 -3.44
CA ALA A 7 -16.51 -13.23 -2.39
C ALA A 7 -16.27 -14.61 -2.98
N VAL A 8 -15.14 -15.22 -2.61
CA VAL A 8 -14.81 -16.60 -2.99
C VAL A 8 -15.22 -17.50 -1.84
N HIS A 9 -15.82 -18.65 -2.16
CA HIS A 9 -16.12 -19.69 -1.18
C HIS A 9 -14.92 -19.93 -0.26
N PRO A 10 -15.11 -20.07 1.06
CA PRO A 10 -16.38 -20.18 1.81
C PRO A 10 -16.97 -18.85 2.29
N ILE A 11 -16.48 -17.69 1.82
CA ILE A 11 -17.05 -16.40 2.21
C ILE A 11 -18.43 -16.24 1.55
N PRO A 12 -19.49 -15.91 2.33
CA PRO A 12 -20.81 -15.63 1.76
C PRO A 12 -20.79 -14.45 0.77
N THR A 13 -21.72 -14.47 -0.18
CA THR A 13 -21.90 -13.37 -1.14
C THR A 13 -22.07 -12.02 -0.43
N LEU A 14 -21.23 -11.06 -0.79
CA LEU A 14 -21.29 -9.71 -0.23
C LEU A 14 -22.56 -9.00 -0.68
N GLN A 15 -23.34 -8.50 0.29
CA GLN A 15 -24.48 -7.65 0.03
C GLN A 15 -24.05 -6.19 -0.16
N PRO A 16 -24.81 -5.34 -0.88
CA PRO A 16 -24.52 -3.90 -0.99
C PRO A 16 -24.43 -3.19 0.37
N THR A 17 -25.14 -3.69 1.37
CA THR A 17 -25.15 -3.21 2.76
C THR A 17 -23.97 -3.72 3.61
N THR A 18 -23.10 -4.56 3.05
CA THR A 18 -21.95 -5.09 3.78
C THR A 18 -21.04 -3.96 4.21
N GLN A 19 -20.85 -3.82 5.52
CA GLN A 19 -19.94 -2.81 6.05
C GLN A 19 -18.48 -3.21 5.80
N LEU A 20 -17.77 -2.40 5.01
CA LEU A 20 -16.39 -2.66 4.59
C LEU A 20 -15.40 -1.59 5.05
N ALA A 21 -15.88 -0.42 5.49
CA ALA A 21 -15.03 0.70 5.86
C ALA A 21 -14.61 0.68 7.34
N ASN A 22 -15.57 0.52 8.25
CA ASN A 22 -15.29 0.35 9.68
C ASN A 22 -15.56 -1.10 10.06
N ILE A 23 -14.52 -1.82 10.46
CA ILE A 23 -14.61 -3.26 10.72
C ILE A 23 -14.05 -3.57 12.11
N ASN A 24 -14.54 -4.67 12.68
CA ASN A 24 -14.02 -5.23 13.91
C ASN A 24 -13.17 -6.44 13.54
N LEU A 25 -11.84 -6.29 13.62
CA LEU A 25 -10.92 -7.39 13.35
C LEU A 25 -11.19 -8.51 14.34
N ARG A 26 -11.29 -9.74 13.83
CA ARG A 26 -11.35 -10.93 14.69
C ARG A 26 -9.93 -11.33 15.05
N CYS A 27 -9.78 -12.01 16.17
CA CYS A 27 -8.50 -12.56 16.59
C CYS A 27 -8.56 -14.08 16.56
N ILE A 28 -7.46 -14.70 16.17
CA ILE A 28 -7.23 -16.13 16.32
C ILE A 28 -5.89 -16.33 17.02
N ALA A 29 -5.68 -17.49 17.62
CA ALA A 29 -4.40 -17.86 18.17
C ALA A 29 -3.93 -19.16 17.52
N LEU A 30 -2.67 -19.20 17.07
CA LEU A 30 -2.04 -20.38 16.49
C LEU A 30 -0.76 -20.74 17.26
N PRO A 31 -0.37 -22.02 17.32
CA PRO A 31 0.92 -22.42 17.88
C PRO A 31 2.07 -21.70 17.16
N ARG A 32 3.03 -21.16 17.91
CA ARG A 32 4.18 -20.41 17.34
C ARG A 32 5.00 -21.24 16.36
N ASN A 33 5.12 -22.54 16.60
CA ASN A 33 5.82 -23.47 15.71
C ASN A 33 5.06 -23.80 14.41
N GLN A 34 3.86 -23.25 14.23
CA GLN A 34 3.07 -23.35 12.99
C GLN A 34 2.97 -21.99 12.29
N LEU A 35 3.85 -21.05 12.62
CA LEU A 35 3.87 -19.72 12.01
C LEU A 35 5.28 -19.42 11.52
N LEU A 36 5.36 -18.97 10.28
CA LEU A 36 6.57 -18.41 9.69
C LEU A 36 6.49 -16.89 9.84
N MET A 37 7.34 -16.34 10.69
CA MET A 37 7.39 -14.91 11.00
C MET A 37 8.69 -14.29 10.49
N ARG A 38 8.60 -13.06 9.99
CA ARG A 38 9.75 -12.25 9.60
C ARG A 38 9.69 -10.86 10.20
N GLY A 39 10.87 -10.29 10.46
CA GLY A 39 10.98 -9.01 11.17
C GLY A 39 10.55 -9.13 12.63
N PRO A 40 10.44 -8.00 13.36
CA PRO A 40 10.05 -7.98 14.77
C PRO A 40 8.53 -8.10 14.95
N PHE A 41 7.90 -9.11 14.32
CA PHE A 41 6.44 -9.24 14.23
C PHE A 41 5.75 -9.25 15.60
N GLU A 42 6.16 -10.15 16.50
CA GLU A 42 5.55 -10.26 17.84
C GLU A 42 5.79 -9.00 18.69
N ALA A 43 6.98 -8.39 18.58
CA ALA A 43 7.29 -7.17 19.31
C ALA A 43 6.40 -6.01 18.87
N LEU A 44 6.20 -5.84 17.55
CA LEU A 44 5.33 -4.81 16.98
C LEU A 44 3.86 -5.00 17.36
N LEU A 45 3.38 -6.25 17.40
CA LEU A 45 1.99 -6.56 17.76
C LEU A 45 1.76 -6.66 19.28
N SER A 46 2.81 -6.60 20.10
CA SER A 46 2.68 -6.81 21.55
C SER A 46 1.64 -5.91 22.24
N PRO A 47 1.46 -4.61 21.92
CA PRO A 47 0.41 -3.81 22.55
C PRO A 47 -0.99 -4.32 22.22
N LEU A 48 -1.21 -4.68 20.95
CA LEU A 48 -2.44 -5.32 20.47
C LEU A 48 -2.66 -6.67 21.15
N THR A 49 -1.66 -7.53 21.19
CA THR A 49 -1.72 -8.85 21.84
C THR A 49 -2.06 -8.73 23.33
N ASN A 50 -1.45 -7.79 24.05
CA ASN A 50 -1.73 -7.55 25.47
C ASN A 50 -3.17 -7.07 25.70
N SER A 51 -3.66 -6.17 24.84
CA SER A 51 -5.06 -5.72 24.88
C SER A 51 -6.03 -6.88 24.68
N VAL A 52 -5.77 -7.76 23.70
CA VAL A 52 -6.58 -8.97 23.47
C VAL A 52 -6.53 -9.92 24.67
N LEU A 53 -5.34 -10.19 25.23
CA LEU A 53 -5.17 -11.09 26.38
C LEU A 53 -5.89 -10.58 27.63
N SER A 54 -5.90 -9.27 27.88
CA SER A 54 -6.64 -8.67 28.99
C SER A 54 -8.16 -8.88 28.89
N SER A 55 -8.67 -9.01 27.66
CA SER A 55 -10.10 -9.13 27.35
C SER A 55 -10.56 -10.58 27.12
N CYS A 56 -9.63 -11.55 27.08
CA CYS A 56 -9.91 -12.93 26.69
C CYS A 56 -10.02 -13.89 27.89
N ARG A 57 -11.10 -14.68 27.92
CA ARG A 57 -11.27 -15.86 28.77
C ARG A 57 -11.92 -16.98 27.93
N PRO A 58 -11.43 -18.24 27.98
CA PRO A 58 -10.29 -18.75 28.76
C PRO A 58 -8.93 -18.23 28.26
N LEU A 59 -7.87 -18.48 29.05
CA LEU A 59 -6.50 -18.07 28.72
C LEU A 59 -5.98 -18.79 27.47
N ILE A 60 -5.26 -18.03 26.65
CA ILE A 60 -4.53 -18.55 25.48
C ILE A 60 -3.20 -19.15 25.96
N PRO A 61 -2.79 -20.34 25.50
CA PRO A 61 -1.52 -20.93 25.93
C PRO A 61 -0.31 -20.04 25.57
N PRO A 62 0.73 -19.94 26.42
CA PRO A 62 1.86 -19.02 26.19
C PRO A 62 2.65 -19.26 24.89
N HIS A 63 2.63 -20.48 24.36
CA HIS A 63 3.31 -20.85 23.13
C HIS A 63 2.49 -20.54 21.86
N TYR A 64 1.33 -19.92 22.00
CA TYR A 64 0.51 -19.44 20.88
C TYR A 64 0.80 -17.97 20.59
N VAL A 65 0.60 -17.58 19.34
CA VAL A 65 0.67 -16.20 18.87
C VAL A 65 -0.72 -15.76 18.44
N ILE A 66 -1.13 -14.57 18.88
CA ILE A 66 -2.40 -13.96 18.49
C ILE A 66 -2.22 -13.29 17.12
N LEU A 67 -3.07 -13.65 16.17
CA LEU A 67 -3.09 -13.08 14.83
C LEU A 67 -4.44 -12.37 14.58
N PRO A 68 -4.43 -11.07 14.24
CA PRO A 68 -5.62 -10.40 13.77
C PRO A 68 -5.98 -10.88 12.36
N ILE A 69 -7.28 -11.08 12.10
CA ILE A 69 -7.81 -11.45 10.79
C ILE A 69 -8.93 -10.50 10.40
N HIS A 70 -9.11 -10.32 9.08
CA HIS A 70 -10.28 -9.62 8.57
C HIS A 70 -11.55 -10.42 8.94
N PRO A 71 -12.65 -9.79 9.41
CA PRO A 71 -13.83 -10.52 9.87
C PRO A 71 -14.46 -11.41 8.78
N LEU A 72 -14.52 -10.93 7.53
CA LEU A 72 -14.97 -11.73 6.39
C LEU A 72 -14.07 -12.94 6.09
N GLN A 73 -12.84 -12.98 6.61
CA GLN A 73 -11.92 -14.10 6.40
C GLN A 73 -12.18 -15.27 7.34
N LEU A 74 -13.01 -15.10 8.38
CA LEU A 74 -13.30 -16.13 9.38
C LEU A 74 -13.78 -17.48 8.78
N PRO A 75 -14.66 -17.53 7.75
CA PRO A 75 -15.06 -18.79 7.13
C PRO A 75 -13.88 -19.57 6.54
N ASN A 76 -12.91 -18.88 5.91
CA ASN A 76 -11.69 -19.52 5.42
C ASN A 76 -10.85 -20.07 6.58
N ILE A 77 -10.78 -19.35 7.69
CA ILE A 77 -10.04 -19.81 8.86
C ILE A 77 -10.66 -21.07 9.45
N ILE A 78 -11.99 -21.12 9.55
CA ILE A 78 -12.71 -22.31 10.03
C ILE A 78 -12.47 -23.49 9.08
N LEU A 79 -12.61 -23.27 7.77
CA LEU A 79 -12.47 -24.33 6.77
C LEU A 79 -11.07 -24.95 6.76
N HIS A 80 -10.02 -24.13 6.83
CA HIS A 80 -8.65 -24.58 6.60
C HIS A 80 -7.83 -24.80 7.88
N PHE A 81 -8.16 -24.11 8.97
CA PHE A 81 -7.28 -24.03 10.15
C PHE A 81 -7.98 -24.33 11.47
N SER A 82 -9.26 -24.76 11.50
CA SER A 82 -9.99 -25.05 12.75
C SER A 82 -9.35 -26.14 13.61
N SER A 83 -8.59 -27.07 13.02
CA SER A 83 -7.86 -28.11 13.76
C SER A 83 -6.62 -27.59 14.50
N LYS A 84 -6.15 -26.38 14.17
CA LYS A 84 -4.89 -25.79 14.65
C LYS A 84 -5.10 -24.47 15.39
N ALA A 85 -6.02 -23.64 14.90
CA ALA A 85 -6.28 -22.30 15.39
C ALA A 85 -7.36 -22.29 16.48
N ILE A 86 -7.08 -21.61 17.58
CA ILE A 86 -8.08 -21.21 18.56
C ILE A 86 -8.76 -19.94 18.01
N ILE A 87 -10.05 -20.03 17.70
CA ILE A 87 -10.84 -18.88 17.26
C ILE A 87 -11.35 -18.15 18.50
N LEU A 88 -10.96 -16.89 18.69
CA LEU A 88 -11.40 -16.13 19.86
C LEU A 88 -12.88 -15.73 19.72
N PRO A 89 -13.60 -15.58 20.87
CA PRO A 89 -14.99 -15.13 20.88
C PRO A 89 -15.19 -13.83 20.10
N SER A 90 -16.38 -13.64 19.51
CA SER A 90 -16.72 -12.43 18.76
C SER A 90 -16.73 -11.15 19.60
N THR A 91 -16.82 -11.28 20.93
CA THR A 91 -16.69 -10.18 21.88
C THR A 91 -15.26 -9.66 22.01
N VAL A 92 -14.26 -10.43 21.56
CA VAL A 92 -12.85 -10.03 21.52
C VAL A 92 -12.50 -9.60 20.11
N PHE A 93 -12.45 -8.29 19.89
CA PHE A 93 -12.20 -7.70 18.58
C PHE A 93 -11.41 -6.40 18.68
N ILE A 94 -10.82 -5.99 17.56
CA ILE A 94 -10.05 -4.74 17.45
C ILE A 94 -10.73 -3.85 16.41
N PRO A 95 -11.28 -2.69 16.80
CA PRO A 95 -11.85 -1.75 15.85
C PRO A 95 -10.79 -1.20 14.90
N ALA A 96 -11.07 -1.25 13.60
CA ALA A 96 -10.18 -0.75 12.56
C ALA A 96 -10.94 -0.07 11.42
N ARG A 97 -10.23 0.78 10.68
CA ARG A 97 -10.69 1.39 9.43
C ARG A 97 -9.95 0.76 8.26
N ALA A 98 -10.70 0.24 7.30
CA ALA A 98 -10.14 -0.26 6.05
C ALA A 98 -9.71 0.89 5.13
N LEU A 99 -8.59 0.68 4.44
CA LEU A 99 -8.08 1.52 3.37
C LEU A 99 -8.65 1.06 2.01
N THR A 100 -8.20 1.67 0.92
CA THR A 100 -8.74 1.41 -0.44
C THR A 100 -8.69 -0.04 -0.90
N SER A 101 -7.72 -0.83 -0.42
CA SER A 101 -7.62 -2.27 -0.73
C SER A 101 -8.60 -3.16 0.05
N LEU A 102 -9.42 -2.59 0.94
CA LEU A 102 -10.31 -3.23 1.92
C LEU A 102 -9.60 -4.06 3.00
N ARG A 103 -8.55 -4.79 2.61
CA ARG A 103 -7.81 -5.71 3.48
C ARG A 103 -6.67 -5.07 4.25
N THR A 104 -6.25 -3.87 3.85
CA THR A 104 -5.28 -3.09 4.61
C THR A 104 -6.02 -2.17 5.54
N VAL A 105 -5.69 -2.21 6.82
CA VAL A 105 -6.45 -1.53 7.86
C VAL A 105 -5.53 -0.74 8.77
N VAL A 106 -6.05 0.38 9.26
CA VAL A 106 -5.45 1.18 10.33
C VAL A 106 -6.32 1.01 11.57
N LEU A 107 -5.72 0.70 12.72
CA LEU A 107 -6.47 0.50 13.96
C LEU A 107 -7.09 1.82 14.42
N LYS A 108 -8.29 1.79 15.00
CA LYS A 108 -8.88 3.04 15.53
C LYS A 108 -8.11 3.57 16.73
N ASP A 109 -7.66 2.65 17.58
CA ASP A 109 -6.71 2.96 18.65
C ASP A 109 -5.29 2.86 18.10
N GLN A 110 -4.67 4.02 17.86
CA GLN A 110 -3.31 4.12 17.34
C GLN A 110 -2.25 3.70 18.37
N CYS A 111 -2.56 3.68 19.67
CA CYS A 111 -1.61 3.22 20.69
C CYS A 111 -1.32 1.72 20.57
N LEU A 112 -2.25 0.95 19.98
CA LEU A 112 -2.09 -0.49 19.77
C LEU A 112 -1.14 -0.83 18.62
N LEU A 113 -0.99 0.07 17.65
CA LEU A 113 -0.11 -0.11 16.49
C LEU A 113 0.24 1.25 15.86
N PRO A 114 1.10 2.05 16.51
CA PRO A 114 1.36 3.43 16.11
C PRO A 114 2.11 3.50 14.79
N ALA A 115 1.70 4.40 13.88
CA ALA A 115 2.32 4.63 12.57
C ALA A 115 2.42 3.40 11.64
N HIS A 116 1.65 2.34 11.90
CA HIS A 116 1.58 1.18 11.02
C HIS A 116 0.13 0.81 10.68
N SER A 117 0.01 0.06 9.59
CA SER A 117 -1.21 -0.59 9.12
C SER A 117 -1.00 -2.10 9.08
N LEU A 118 -2.10 -2.84 9.11
CA LEU A 118 -2.11 -4.29 8.93
C LEU A 118 -2.68 -4.62 7.57
N LYS A 119 -1.93 -5.34 6.74
CA LYS A 119 -2.41 -5.95 5.49
C LYS A 119 -2.78 -7.39 5.80
N LEU A 120 -4.06 -7.73 5.61
CA LEU A 120 -4.66 -9.00 6.05
C LEU A 120 -5.08 -9.86 4.85
N SER A 121 -5.11 -11.17 5.01
CA SER A 121 -5.70 -12.04 3.98
C SER A 121 -7.22 -11.83 3.86
N LEU A 122 -7.72 -11.76 2.63
CA LEU A 122 -9.14 -11.62 2.34
C LEU A 122 -9.52 -12.41 1.07
N GLY A 123 -10.38 -13.41 1.22
CA GLY A 123 -10.90 -14.26 0.14
C GLY A 123 -11.89 -13.57 -0.80
N VAL A 124 -11.66 -12.31 -1.15
CA VAL A 124 -12.49 -11.53 -2.08
C VAL A 124 -11.67 -11.21 -3.32
N LYS A 125 -12.23 -11.44 -4.50
CA LYS A 125 -11.68 -10.96 -5.77
C LYS A 125 -12.11 -9.51 -6.00
N ILE A 126 -11.14 -8.66 -6.29
CA ILE A 126 -11.35 -7.27 -6.74
C ILE A 126 -10.52 -7.11 -8.00
N SER A 127 -11.15 -6.66 -9.10
CA SER A 127 -10.49 -6.51 -10.41
C SER A 127 -9.69 -7.75 -10.82
N SER A 128 -10.35 -8.92 -10.80
CA SER A 128 -9.82 -10.27 -11.11
C SER A 128 -8.84 -10.88 -10.08
N ALA A 129 -8.12 -10.06 -9.32
CA ALA A 129 -7.15 -10.56 -8.34
C ALA A 129 -7.79 -10.92 -6.99
N LEU A 130 -7.42 -12.08 -6.46
CA LEU A 130 -7.78 -12.52 -5.11
C LEU A 130 -6.96 -11.74 -4.06
N ARG A 131 -7.61 -11.21 -3.03
CA ARG A 131 -6.98 -10.35 -2.02
C ARG A 131 -6.39 -11.13 -0.84
N THR A 132 -5.80 -12.29 -1.10
CA THR A 132 -4.96 -13.07 -0.17
C THR A 132 -3.50 -12.65 -0.24
N ILE A 133 -2.66 -13.07 0.72
CA ILE A 133 -1.24 -12.71 0.77
C ILE A 133 -0.44 -14.01 0.71
N THR A 134 0.43 -14.17 -0.27
CA THR A 134 1.16 -15.44 -0.44
C THR A 134 2.32 -15.58 0.55
N PRO A 135 2.78 -16.82 0.81
CA PRO A 135 4.04 -17.05 1.51
C PRO A 135 5.23 -16.31 0.88
N TYR A 136 5.27 -16.21 -0.46
CA TYR A 136 6.28 -15.43 -1.19
C TYR A 136 6.27 -13.94 -0.79
N SER A 137 5.10 -13.29 -0.77
CA SER A 137 5.00 -11.88 -0.38
C SER A 137 5.38 -11.66 1.09
N THR A 138 4.90 -12.52 1.99
CA THR A 138 5.24 -12.40 3.42
C THR A 138 6.73 -12.63 3.65
N PHE A 139 7.38 -13.55 2.93
CA PHE A 139 8.81 -13.77 3.04
C PHE A 139 9.63 -12.58 2.52
N PHE A 140 9.25 -12.02 1.37
CA PHE A 140 10.04 -11.00 0.68
C PHE A 140 9.99 -9.62 1.34
N GLY A 141 8.80 -9.14 1.72
CA GLY A 141 8.58 -7.74 2.11
C GLY A 141 9.55 -7.20 3.18
N PRO A 142 9.70 -7.87 4.34
CA PRO A 142 10.61 -7.43 5.40
C PRO A 142 12.10 -7.39 4.97
N GLY A 143 12.54 -8.35 4.16
CA GLY A 143 13.91 -8.37 3.62
C GLY A 143 14.15 -7.23 2.64
N LEU A 144 13.20 -6.98 1.73
CA LEU A 144 13.26 -5.83 0.80
C LEU A 144 13.38 -4.50 1.57
N SER A 145 12.52 -4.31 2.58
CA SER A 145 12.49 -3.11 3.42
C SER A 145 13.80 -2.82 4.14
N ARG A 146 14.42 -3.87 4.69
CA ARG A 146 15.64 -3.74 5.50
C ARG A 146 16.90 -3.67 4.65
N ASP A 147 16.99 -4.48 3.60
CA ASP A 147 18.26 -4.74 2.94
C ASP A 147 18.37 -4.04 1.58
N VAL A 148 17.29 -3.93 0.82
CA VAL A 148 17.35 -3.39 -0.56
C VAL A 148 16.99 -1.91 -0.59
N ILE A 149 15.82 -1.53 -0.04
CA ILE A 149 15.30 -0.16 -0.11
C ILE A 149 16.30 0.91 0.38
N PRO A 150 17.06 0.70 1.48
CA PRO A 150 18.03 1.71 1.92
C PRO A 150 19.16 1.98 0.91
N ARG A 151 19.43 1.04 0.00
CA ARG A 151 20.55 1.06 -0.96
C ARG A 151 20.13 1.44 -2.38
N LEU A 152 18.83 1.50 -2.65
CA LEU A 152 18.32 1.93 -3.95
C LEU A 152 18.68 3.40 -4.22
N THR A 153 18.94 3.70 -5.50
CA THR A 153 19.10 5.06 -6.01
C THR A 153 17.74 5.72 -6.07
N ILE A 154 17.33 6.40 -5.00
CA ILE A 154 16.06 7.13 -4.90
C ILE A 154 16.30 8.56 -4.43
N ILE A 155 15.48 9.49 -4.90
CA ILE A 155 15.47 10.88 -4.42
C ILE A 155 14.51 10.92 -3.23
N ARG A 156 15.04 10.81 -2.00
CA ARG A 156 14.26 10.62 -0.77
C ARG A 156 13.35 11.80 -0.43
N GLU A 157 13.68 12.98 -0.93
CA GLU A 157 12.83 14.18 -0.82
C GLU A 157 11.56 14.02 -1.65
N VAL A 158 11.65 13.34 -2.79
CA VAL A 158 10.55 13.16 -3.75
C VAL A 158 9.81 11.84 -3.55
N LEU A 159 10.47 10.77 -3.13
CA LEU A 159 9.85 9.45 -2.94
C LEU A 159 9.97 8.96 -1.50
N TRP A 160 8.83 8.78 -0.85
CA TRP A 160 8.68 8.02 0.39
C TRP A 160 8.16 6.62 0.10
N ILE A 161 8.44 5.67 0.98
CA ILE A 161 8.07 4.27 0.79
C ILE A 161 7.43 3.75 2.08
N GLU A 162 6.21 3.21 1.98
CA GLU A 162 5.57 2.46 3.08
C GLU A 162 6.18 1.05 3.15
N LYS A 163 7.19 0.89 4.01
CA LYS A 163 7.90 -0.39 4.14
C LYS A 163 7.02 -1.44 4.81
N GLU A 164 7.01 -2.65 4.25
CA GLU A 164 6.53 -3.87 4.92
C GLU A 164 7.64 -4.34 5.86
N ILE A 165 7.52 -4.09 7.17
CA ILE A 165 8.62 -4.25 8.14
C ILE A 165 8.58 -5.60 8.88
N ALA A 166 7.42 -6.23 8.94
CA ALA A 166 7.24 -7.54 9.55
C ALA A 166 6.07 -8.27 8.90
N SER A 167 6.10 -9.60 8.97
CA SER A 167 5.06 -10.45 8.40
C SER A 167 4.92 -11.75 9.19
N CYS A 168 3.76 -12.38 9.04
CA CYS A 168 3.45 -13.67 9.58
C CYS A 168 2.54 -14.41 8.60
N VAL A 169 2.84 -15.69 8.36
CA VAL A 169 1.99 -16.61 7.60
C VAL A 169 1.96 -17.94 8.32
N VAL A 170 0.84 -18.65 8.24
CA VAL A 170 0.76 -20.03 8.74
C VAL A 170 1.74 -20.93 7.98
N ASP A 171 2.45 -21.77 8.72
CA ASP A 171 3.31 -22.80 8.16
C ASP A 171 2.43 -23.96 7.66
N CYS A 172 2.33 -24.05 6.34
CA CYS A 172 1.49 -25.00 5.65
C CYS A 172 2.13 -25.32 4.30
N GLU A 173 2.22 -26.61 3.99
CA GLU A 173 2.81 -27.10 2.73
C GLU A 173 2.07 -26.55 1.51
N ASP A 174 0.74 -26.48 1.58
CA ASP A 174 -0.09 -25.91 0.52
C ASP A 174 -0.11 -24.38 0.60
N SER A 175 0.65 -23.75 -0.30
CA SER A 175 0.71 -22.29 -0.39
C SER A 175 -0.63 -21.62 -0.75
N ASP A 176 -1.52 -22.33 -1.45
CA ASP A 176 -2.86 -21.85 -1.80
C ASP A 176 -3.79 -21.84 -0.61
N VAL A 177 -3.54 -22.70 0.38
CA VAL A 177 -4.22 -22.65 1.68
C VAL A 177 -3.53 -21.61 2.58
N ALA A 178 -2.20 -21.63 2.69
CA ALA A 178 -1.43 -20.74 3.56
C ALA A 178 -1.77 -19.25 3.37
N LYS A 179 -1.98 -18.83 2.11
CA LYS A 179 -2.28 -17.44 1.76
C LYS A 179 -3.58 -16.89 2.37
N HIS A 180 -4.44 -17.76 2.90
CA HIS A 180 -5.67 -17.37 3.59
C HIS A 180 -5.47 -17.03 5.08
N CYS A 181 -4.29 -17.27 5.65
CA CYS A 181 -3.93 -16.90 7.02
C CYS A 181 -2.55 -16.22 7.03
N SER A 182 -2.55 -14.94 6.69
CA SER A 182 -1.35 -14.11 6.67
C SER A 182 -1.64 -12.70 7.15
N CYS A 183 -0.61 -12.07 7.72
CA CYS A 183 -0.63 -10.69 8.19
C CYS A 183 0.71 -10.03 7.86
N VAL A 184 0.66 -8.81 7.37
CA VAL A 184 1.85 -7.98 7.14
C VAL A 184 1.69 -6.66 7.89
N VAL A 185 2.71 -6.27 8.65
CA VAL A 185 2.82 -4.97 9.29
C VAL A 185 3.55 -4.04 8.32
N ARG A 186 2.89 -2.96 7.94
CA ARG A 186 3.41 -1.98 7.00
C ARG A 186 3.39 -0.61 7.65
N GLU A 187 4.46 0.17 7.48
CA GLU A 187 4.41 1.60 7.80
C GLU A 187 3.20 2.26 7.09
N THR A 188 2.61 3.26 7.71
CA THR A 188 1.50 4.00 7.10
C THR A 188 1.68 5.49 7.27
N PHE A 189 1.49 6.23 6.18
CA PHE A 189 1.41 7.67 6.22
C PHE A 189 -0.05 8.18 6.17
N GLU A 190 -1.02 7.27 6.00
CA GLU A 190 -2.46 7.54 5.99
C GLU A 190 -3.11 7.55 7.40
N SER A 191 -2.39 8.04 8.40
CA SER A 191 -2.93 8.25 9.74
C SER A 191 -3.44 9.68 9.90
N GLU A 192 -4.62 9.84 10.49
CA GLU A 192 -5.19 11.15 10.87
C GLU A 192 -4.52 11.72 12.14
N ASN A 193 -3.59 10.98 12.75
CA ASN A 193 -2.87 11.44 13.91
C ASN A 193 -1.94 12.61 13.56
N GLU A 194 -1.94 13.67 14.38
CA GLU A 194 -1.03 14.81 14.24
C GLU A 194 0.45 14.40 14.35
N ASP A 195 0.73 13.27 15.01
CA ASP A 195 2.08 12.69 15.09
C ASP A 195 2.51 11.90 13.85
N SER A 196 1.65 11.78 12.82
CA SER A 196 2.03 11.14 11.56
C SER A 196 3.17 11.91 10.87
N LEU A 197 4.10 11.19 10.23
CA LEU A 197 5.19 11.80 9.44
C LEU A 197 4.66 12.83 8.43
N SER A 198 3.52 12.56 7.78
CA SER A 198 2.90 13.51 6.86
C SER A 198 2.47 14.80 7.56
N SER A 199 1.89 14.72 8.76
CA SER A 199 1.52 15.88 9.55
C SER A 199 2.72 16.67 10.07
N GLN A 200 3.77 15.97 10.54
CA GLN A 200 5.03 16.60 10.98
C GLN A 200 5.74 17.37 9.86
N HIS A 201 5.63 16.89 8.62
CA HIS A 201 6.16 17.55 7.43
C HIS A 201 5.24 18.64 6.86
N GLY A 202 4.05 18.86 7.45
CA GLY A 202 3.08 19.81 6.93
C GLY A 202 2.49 19.38 5.59
N GLU A 203 2.42 18.09 5.30
CA GLU A 203 1.94 17.53 4.03
C GLU A 203 0.62 16.77 4.20
N ARG A 204 -0.17 16.72 3.12
CA ARG A 204 -1.34 15.85 2.94
C ARG A 204 -1.01 14.78 1.92
N ILE A 205 -1.50 13.58 2.16
CA ILE A 205 -1.29 12.44 1.27
C ILE A 205 -2.63 12.05 0.68
N ILE A 206 -2.67 11.95 -0.64
CA ILE A 206 -3.88 11.59 -1.40
C ILE A 206 -3.52 10.45 -2.34
N ILE A 207 -4.27 9.36 -2.30
CA ILE A 207 -4.08 8.23 -3.23
C ILE A 207 -4.31 8.71 -4.66
N CYS A 208 -3.37 8.41 -5.58
CA CYS A 208 -3.44 8.89 -6.97
C CYS A 208 -4.71 8.47 -7.69
N ALA A 209 -5.22 7.25 -7.43
CA ALA A 209 -6.49 6.78 -7.99
C ALA A 209 -7.71 7.63 -7.57
N ALA A 210 -7.66 8.30 -6.42
CA ALA A 210 -8.76 9.17 -5.98
C ALA A 210 -8.78 10.50 -6.73
N LEU A 211 -7.64 10.96 -7.27
CA LEU A 211 -7.54 12.24 -7.98
C LEU A 211 -8.29 12.27 -9.32
N ILE A 212 -8.59 11.08 -9.85
CA ILE A 212 -9.27 10.87 -11.13
C ILE A 212 -10.65 10.24 -10.97
N GLU A 213 -11.04 9.92 -9.73
CA GLU A 213 -12.29 9.21 -9.49
C GLU A 213 -13.47 10.11 -9.86
N LYS A 214 -14.47 9.56 -10.54
CA LYS A 214 -15.72 10.26 -10.87
C LYS A 214 -16.68 10.24 -9.69
N CYS A 215 -17.45 11.31 -9.51
CA CYS A 215 -18.45 11.41 -8.44
C CYS A 215 -19.51 10.31 -8.53
N SER A 216 -19.89 9.92 -9.74
CA SER A 216 -20.77 8.78 -9.99
C SER A 216 -20.57 8.23 -11.40
N ASN A 217 -21.23 7.11 -11.74
CA ASN A 217 -21.23 6.61 -13.11
C ASN A 217 -22.04 7.48 -14.08
N TYR A 218 -22.84 8.42 -13.57
CA TYR A 218 -23.73 9.29 -14.34
C TYR A 218 -23.29 10.76 -14.31
N ASP A 219 -22.22 11.07 -13.58
CA ASP A 219 -21.66 12.40 -13.42
C ASP A 219 -20.20 12.34 -13.82
N ASP A 220 -19.88 12.93 -14.97
CA ASP A 220 -18.52 12.99 -15.49
C ASP A 220 -17.59 13.91 -14.68
N THR A 221 -18.14 14.65 -13.72
CA THR A 221 -17.36 15.47 -12.78
C THR A 221 -16.51 14.56 -11.89
N SER A 222 -15.21 14.79 -11.90
CA SER A 222 -14.28 14.15 -10.96
C SER A 222 -14.56 14.60 -9.53
N VAL A 223 -14.24 13.74 -8.56
CA VAL A 223 -14.28 14.05 -7.13
C VAL A 223 -13.41 15.28 -6.83
N VAL A 224 -12.26 15.38 -7.50
CA VAL A 224 -11.36 16.52 -7.41
C VAL A 224 -12.04 17.82 -7.86
N GLU A 225 -12.72 17.82 -9.02
CA GLU A 225 -13.43 19.02 -9.50
C GLU A 225 -14.51 19.47 -8.51
N LYS A 226 -15.24 18.52 -7.94
CA LYS A 226 -16.31 18.83 -6.98
C LYS A 226 -15.76 19.31 -5.64
N VAL A 227 -14.78 18.61 -5.08
CA VAL A 227 -14.22 18.88 -3.74
C VAL A 227 -13.44 20.20 -3.72
N TRP A 228 -12.71 20.52 -4.80
CA TRP A 228 -11.95 21.77 -4.89
C TRP A 228 -12.72 22.89 -5.59
N GLY A 229 -14.01 22.69 -5.90
CA GLY A 229 -14.85 23.71 -6.52
C GLY A 229 -14.31 24.19 -7.87
N LEU A 230 -13.72 23.29 -8.66
CA LEU A 230 -13.19 23.55 -9.99
C LEU A 230 -14.29 23.43 -11.06
N ASP A 231 -15.45 24.01 -10.77
CA ASP A 231 -16.66 23.94 -11.60
C ASP A 231 -16.51 24.74 -12.91
N THR A 232 -15.73 25.82 -12.91
CA THR A 232 -15.46 26.61 -14.13
C THR A 232 -14.09 26.33 -14.75
N HIS A 233 -13.94 26.69 -16.01
CA HIS A 233 -12.68 26.58 -16.74
C HIS A 233 -11.58 27.44 -16.10
N GLU A 234 -11.94 28.65 -15.67
CA GLU A 234 -11.05 29.63 -15.04
C GLU A 234 -10.56 29.14 -13.68
N LYS A 235 -11.43 28.52 -12.88
CA LYS A 235 -11.02 27.95 -11.59
C LYS A 235 -10.08 26.75 -11.76
N ARG A 236 -10.33 25.89 -12.76
CA ARG A 236 -9.40 24.81 -13.14
C ARG A 236 -8.05 25.38 -13.53
N ILE A 237 -8.01 26.44 -14.34
CA ILE A 237 -6.77 27.13 -14.72
C ILE A 237 -6.07 27.71 -13.48
N ALA A 238 -6.77 28.47 -12.63
CA ALA A 238 -6.19 29.11 -11.45
C ALA A 238 -5.67 28.09 -10.43
N PHE A 239 -6.34 26.95 -10.29
CA PHE A 239 -5.87 25.82 -9.50
C PHE A 239 -4.53 25.30 -10.03
N LEU A 240 -4.44 25.06 -11.34
CA LEU A 240 -3.19 24.67 -11.99
C LEU A 240 -2.10 25.74 -11.81
N GLU A 241 -2.40 27.03 -11.93
CA GLU A 241 -1.40 28.09 -11.72
C GLU A 241 -0.82 28.08 -10.29
N ARG A 242 -1.67 27.99 -9.26
CA ARG A 242 -1.25 28.04 -7.86
C ARG A 242 -0.42 26.82 -7.43
N HIS A 243 -0.77 25.64 -7.91
CA HIS A 243 -0.18 24.38 -7.45
C HIS A 243 1.02 23.93 -8.29
N VAL A 244 1.27 24.60 -9.43
CA VAL A 244 2.30 24.23 -10.41
C VAL A 244 3.43 25.27 -10.47
N ILE A 245 3.18 26.54 -10.14
CA ILE A 245 4.21 27.59 -10.13
C ILE A 245 4.81 27.76 -8.72
N ALA A 246 5.67 26.84 -8.32
CA ALA A 246 6.95 27.15 -7.68
C ALA A 246 7.79 25.88 -7.55
N SER A 247 8.76 25.71 -8.43
CA SER A 247 9.96 24.96 -8.07
C SER A 247 11.14 25.95 -8.17
N PRO A 248 11.92 26.15 -7.10
CA PRO A 248 13.07 27.06 -7.13
C PRO A 248 14.29 26.46 -7.84
N THR A 249 14.16 25.34 -8.56
CA THR A 249 15.28 24.78 -9.32
C THR A 249 15.41 25.47 -10.68
N PRO A 250 16.54 26.12 -10.99
CA PRO A 250 16.77 26.75 -12.27
C PRO A 250 17.07 25.68 -13.32
N PHE A 251 16.03 25.12 -13.93
CA PHE A 251 16.20 24.56 -15.27
C PHE A 251 16.08 25.73 -16.25
N HIS A 252 17.23 26.12 -16.81
CA HIS A 252 17.32 27.10 -17.89
C HIS A 252 16.61 26.57 -19.16
N TYR A 253 15.28 26.64 -19.20
CA TYR A 253 14.56 26.76 -20.46
C TYR A 253 14.51 28.24 -20.83
N HIS A 254 15.63 28.75 -21.33
CA HIS A 254 15.69 30.02 -22.03
C HIS A 254 15.07 29.85 -23.42
N SER A 255 13.74 29.83 -23.48
CA SER A 255 12.99 30.18 -24.68
C SER A 255 11.54 30.44 -24.28
N ILE A 256 11.28 31.71 -23.98
CA ILE A 256 10.02 32.46 -24.11
C ILE A 256 8.86 31.59 -24.62
N ILE A 257 8.12 30.98 -23.69
CA ILE A 257 6.72 30.62 -23.94
C ILE A 257 5.91 31.62 -23.12
N THR A 258 5.42 32.64 -23.80
CA THR A 258 4.45 33.58 -23.25
C THR A 258 3.23 32.78 -22.78
N PHE A 259 2.93 32.83 -21.48
CA PHE A 259 1.90 32.04 -20.78
C PHE A 259 0.45 32.52 -21.08
N ASN A 260 0.13 32.72 -22.36
CA ASN A 260 -1.13 33.34 -22.78
C ASN A 260 -2.23 32.35 -23.22
N SER A 261 -2.04 31.02 -23.06
CA SER A 261 -3.06 30.03 -23.42
C SER A 261 -3.18 28.87 -22.42
N THR A 262 -4.40 28.33 -22.28
CA THR A 262 -4.75 27.15 -21.47
C THR A 262 -3.88 25.92 -21.80
N LEU A 263 -3.53 25.73 -23.07
CA LEU A 263 -2.72 24.61 -23.56
C LEU A 263 -1.30 24.61 -22.97
N ASN A 264 -0.66 25.78 -22.88
CA ASN A 264 0.69 25.91 -22.32
C ASN A 264 0.72 25.65 -20.80
N ARG A 265 -0.40 25.90 -20.10
CA ARG A 265 -0.55 25.71 -18.65
C ARG A 265 -0.81 24.24 -18.29
N LEU A 266 -1.61 23.53 -19.08
CA LEU A 266 -1.81 22.08 -18.97
C LEU A 266 -0.50 21.32 -19.26
N ALA A 267 0.26 21.77 -20.27
CA ALA A 267 1.58 21.21 -20.58
C ALA A 267 2.57 21.37 -19.41
N PHE A 268 2.51 22.46 -18.65
CA PHE A 268 3.37 22.70 -17.49
C PHE A 268 2.95 21.91 -16.22
N PHE A 269 1.64 21.69 -16.01
CA PHE A 269 1.13 20.77 -14.98
C PHE A 269 1.59 19.34 -15.24
N LEU A 270 1.40 18.88 -16.48
CA LEU A 270 1.95 17.62 -16.94
C LEU A 270 3.46 17.62 -16.69
N ASN A 271 4.18 18.69 -17.03
CA ASN A 271 5.62 18.75 -16.80
C ASN A 271 6.00 18.57 -15.31
N SER A 272 5.36 19.25 -14.36
CA SER A 272 5.72 19.13 -12.93
C SER A 272 5.37 17.77 -12.34
N TYR A 273 4.18 17.23 -12.64
CA TYR A 273 3.79 15.88 -12.21
C TYR A 273 4.67 14.81 -12.87
N VAL A 274 4.88 14.91 -14.18
CA VAL A 274 5.69 13.99 -14.99
C VAL A 274 7.15 14.03 -14.56
N ILE A 275 7.72 15.21 -14.30
CA ILE A 275 9.07 15.34 -13.76
C ILE A 275 9.15 14.66 -12.39
N LEU A 276 8.23 14.93 -11.48
CA LEU A 276 8.29 14.35 -10.13
C LEU A 276 8.08 12.83 -10.14
N ILE A 277 7.17 12.30 -10.96
CA ILE A 277 6.91 10.86 -11.01
C ILE A 277 8.09 10.11 -11.65
N PHE A 278 8.70 10.67 -12.70
CA PHE A 278 9.93 10.11 -13.25
C PHE A 278 11.08 10.21 -12.25
N ARG A 279 11.26 11.35 -11.58
CA ARG A 279 12.27 11.51 -10.52
C ARG A 279 12.08 10.54 -9.36
N ALA A 280 10.85 10.15 -9.05
CA ALA A 280 10.54 9.18 -8.02
C ALA A 280 10.93 7.76 -8.43
N PHE A 281 10.49 7.30 -9.60
CA PHE A 281 10.46 5.87 -9.93
C PHE A 281 11.48 5.43 -10.99
N LEU A 282 11.96 6.34 -11.82
CA LEU A 282 12.91 6.00 -12.89
C LEU A 282 14.34 5.72 -12.38
N PRO A 283 14.89 6.47 -11.39
CA PRO A 283 16.24 6.22 -10.90
C PRO A 283 16.52 4.78 -10.41
N PRO A 284 15.68 4.12 -9.59
CA PRO A 284 15.95 2.75 -9.17
C PRO A 284 15.83 1.76 -10.34
N CYS A 285 14.97 2.04 -11.32
CA CYS A 285 14.83 1.21 -12.52
C CYS A 285 16.10 1.26 -13.37
N LEU A 286 16.61 2.46 -13.64
CA LEU A 286 17.79 2.67 -14.50
C LEU A 286 19.10 2.25 -13.83
N ASN A 287 19.27 2.59 -12.55
CA ASN A 287 20.56 2.46 -11.89
C ASN A 287 20.71 1.15 -11.11
N ASN A 288 19.59 0.54 -10.68
CA ASN A 288 19.62 -0.64 -9.82
C ASN A 288 18.96 -1.87 -10.44
N GLY A 289 18.33 -1.75 -11.61
CA GLY A 289 17.53 -2.83 -12.17
C GLY A 289 16.38 -3.20 -11.22
N PHE A 290 15.76 -2.20 -10.59
CA PHE A 290 14.65 -2.36 -9.64
C PHE A 290 13.45 -1.49 -10.01
N ALA A 291 12.30 -2.12 -10.17
CA ALA A 291 11.05 -1.52 -10.59
C ALA A 291 9.99 -1.61 -9.48
N PHE A 292 9.43 -0.46 -9.09
CA PHE A 292 8.25 -0.41 -8.24
C PHE A 292 6.97 -0.63 -9.06
N GLU A 293 5.92 -1.14 -8.41
CA GLU A 293 4.58 -1.22 -8.99
C GLU A 293 3.87 0.14 -8.93
N VAL A 294 4.04 0.95 -9.98
CA VAL A 294 3.52 2.33 -10.05
C VAL A 294 2.06 2.37 -10.53
N HIS A 295 1.13 1.80 -9.77
CA HIS A 295 -0.31 1.86 -10.08
C HIS A 295 -1.05 2.86 -9.19
N GLY A 296 -2.18 3.42 -9.64
CA GLY A 296 -2.89 4.50 -8.93
C GLY A 296 -3.33 4.18 -7.49
N GLN A 297 -3.53 2.89 -7.16
CA GLN A 297 -3.84 2.47 -5.79
C GLN A 297 -2.60 2.29 -4.86
N ASN A 298 -1.39 2.19 -5.42
CA ASN A 298 -0.11 1.96 -4.73
C ASN A 298 0.74 3.23 -4.67
N VAL A 299 0.36 4.25 -5.43
CA VAL A 299 1.02 5.55 -5.42
C VAL A 299 0.11 6.58 -4.75
N LEU A 300 0.68 7.35 -3.84
CA LEU A 300 0.01 8.43 -3.14
C LEU A 300 0.77 9.72 -3.40
N ALA A 301 0.07 10.75 -3.84
CA ALA A 301 0.62 12.07 -4.06
C ALA A 301 0.74 12.83 -2.73
N ARG A 302 1.89 13.48 -2.53
CA ARG A 302 2.20 14.30 -1.36
C ARG A 302 2.03 15.77 -1.71
N PHE A 303 1.13 16.46 -1.02
CA PHE A 303 0.85 17.88 -1.23
C PHE A 303 1.19 18.67 0.02
N ASP A 304 1.85 19.81 -0.12
CA ASP A 304 2.04 20.74 0.99
C ASP A 304 0.68 21.28 1.48
N ARG A 305 0.43 21.27 2.80
CA ARG A 305 -0.87 21.64 3.40
C ARG A 305 -1.24 23.10 3.21
N VAL A 306 -0.25 23.98 3.09
CA VAL A 306 -0.46 25.44 3.06
C VAL A 306 -0.58 25.92 1.63
N THR A 307 0.37 25.52 0.79
CA THR A 307 0.50 25.97 -0.60
C THR A 307 -0.26 25.08 -1.58
N GLY A 308 -0.56 23.84 -1.19
CA GLY A 308 -1.14 22.82 -2.07
C GLY A 308 -0.14 22.22 -3.07
N GLN A 309 1.12 22.63 -3.08
CA GLN A 309 2.08 22.16 -4.09
C GLN A 309 2.37 20.67 -3.98
N LEU A 310 2.44 19.99 -5.13
CA LEU A 310 2.89 18.60 -5.21
C LEU A 310 4.38 18.52 -4.85
N ARG A 311 4.70 17.82 -3.77
CA ARG A 311 6.07 17.65 -3.24
C ARG A 311 6.72 16.36 -3.72
N GLY A 312 5.91 15.35 -4.05
CA GLY A 312 6.39 14.05 -4.46
C GLY A 312 5.35 12.96 -4.25
N PHE A 313 5.83 11.74 -4.00
CA PHE A 313 5.00 10.55 -3.91
C PHE A 313 5.38 9.67 -2.73
N VAL A 314 4.41 8.86 -2.30
CA VAL A 314 4.60 7.67 -1.47
C VAL A 314 4.28 6.47 -2.33
N VAL A 315 5.09 5.41 -2.25
CA VAL A 315 4.78 4.11 -2.85
C VAL A 315 4.61 3.04 -1.78
N ARG A 316 3.73 2.07 -2.05
CA ARG A 316 3.43 0.95 -1.16
C ARG A 316 3.12 -0.31 -1.97
N ASP A 317 3.01 -1.41 -1.23
CA ASP A 317 2.76 -2.78 -1.73
C ASP A 317 3.92 -3.30 -2.58
N PHE A 318 4.52 -4.39 -2.12
CA PHE A 318 5.66 -5.01 -2.80
C PHE A 318 5.27 -6.23 -3.63
N GLY A 319 3.98 -6.54 -3.74
CA GLY A 319 3.50 -7.72 -4.46
C GLY A 319 3.84 -7.73 -5.95
N GLY A 320 3.95 -6.56 -6.60
CA GLY A 320 4.22 -6.43 -8.02
C GLY A 320 5.55 -5.75 -8.38
N VAL A 321 6.51 -5.68 -7.46
CA VAL A 321 7.86 -5.19 -7.83
C VAL A 321 8.55 -6.19 -8.77
N LYS A 322 9.44 -5.70 -9.61
CA LYS A 322 10.26 -6.52 -10.51
C LYS A 322 11.72 -6.10 -10.40
N PHE A 323 12.67 -7.04 -10.37
CA PHE A 323 14.08 -6.69 -10.26
C PHE A 323 15.02 -7.76 -10.80
N HIS A 324 16.18 -7.34 -11.30
CA HIS A 324 17.24 -8.23 -11.78
C HIS A 324 18.32 -8.40 -10.70
N GLN A 325 18.50 -9.63 -10.19
CA GLN A 325 19.36 -9.91 -9.03
C GLN A 325 20.82 -9.50 -9.25
N GLU A 326 21.36 -9.68 -10.45
CA GLU A 326 22.77 -9.39 -10.71
C GLU A 326 23.02 -7.88 -10.79
N THR A 327 22.11 -7.11 -11.41
CA THR A 327 22.20 -5.64 -11.43
C THR A 327 22.01 -5.06 -10.03
N LEU A 328 21.09 -5.59 -9.22
CA LEU A 328 20.96 -5.21 -7.81
C LEU A 328 22.24 -5.46 -7.03
N LYS A 329 22.87 -6.62 -7.19
CA LYS A 329 24.13 -6.95 -6.51
C LYS A 329 25.25 -6.00 -6.92
N GLN A 330 25.38 -5.71 -8.21
CA GLN A 330 26.42 -4.82 -8.74
C GLN A 330 26.24 -3.38 -8.28
N SER A 331 25.01 -2.87 -8.28
CA SER A 331 24.71 -1.47 -7.97
C SER A 331 24.54 -1.18 -6.47
N CYS A 332 23.94 -2.11 -5.71
CA CYS A 332 23.62 -1.94 -4.30
C CYS A 332 24.51 -2.78 -3.37
N GLY A 333 25.33 -3.69 -3.89
CA GLY A 333 26.13 -4.62 -3.08
C GLY A 333 25.31 -5.69 -2.36
N VAL A 334 24.02 -5.84 -2.67
CA VAL A 334 23.11 -6.79 -2.01
C VAL A 334 22.28 -7.55 -3.03
N ARG A 335 21.95 -8.80 -2.71
CA ARG A 335 20.90 -9.57 -3.39
C ARG A 335 19.62 -9.50 -2.58
N ALA A 336 18.50 -9.42 -3.28
CA ALA A 336 17.20 -9.48 -2.62
C ALA A 336 16.96 -10.88 -2.06
N ASP A 337 16.48 -10.96 -0.82
CA ASP A 337 16.15 -12.21 -0.13
C ASP A 337 14.75 -12.68 -0.56
N VAL A 338 14.70 -13.70 -1.43
CA VAL A 338 13.47 -14.23 -2.03
C VAL A 338 13.44 -15.75 -1.98
N LEU A 339 12.23 -16.30 -1.96
CA LEU A 339 12.03 -17.73 -2.17
C LEU A 339 12.29 -18.11 -3.65
N PRO A 340 12.78 -19.32 -3.92
CA PRO A 340 12.94 -19.85 -5.28
C PRO A 340 11.64 -19.76 -6.09
N GLY A 341 11.72 -19.38 -7.36
CA GLY A 341 10.54 -19.25 -8.24
C GLY A 341 9.71 -17.98 -8.03
N SER A 342 10.20 -17.00 -7.27
CA SER A 342 9.52 -15.70 -7.13
C SER A 342 9.37 -14.98 -8.47
N ALA A 343 8.13 -14.66 -8.84
CA ALA A 343 7.79 -13.92 -10.08
C ALA A 343 8.36 -12.48 -10.11
N MET A 344 8.82 -11.96 -8.97
CA MET A 344 9.43 -10.64 -8.86
C MET A 344 10.87 -10.60 -9.40
N VAL A 345 11.52 -11.75 -9.53
CA VAL A 345 12.87 -11.83 -10.09
C VAL A 345 12.75 -11.80 -11.62
N ALA A 346 13.49 -10.90 -12.25
CA ALA A 346 13.73 -10.88 -13.68
C ALA A 346 14.90 -11.81 -14.01
N GLU A 347 14.77 -12.60 -15.07
CA GLU A 347 15.88 -13.38 -15.60
C GLU A 347 16.84 -12.45 -16.34
N GLU A 348 16.28 -11.51 -17.11
CA GLU A 348 17.03 -10.51 -17.87
C GLU A 348 16.68 -9.09 -17.43
N ILE A 349 17.68 -8.19 -17.47
CA ILE A 349 17.48 -6.77 -17.11
C ILE A 349 16.38 -6.09 -17.94
N ALA A 350 16.17 -6.55 -19.18
CA ALA A 350 15.15 -6.03 -20.08
C ALA A 350 13.71 -6.23 -19.56
N GLU A 351 13.46 -7.16 -18.64
CA GLU A 351 12.13 -7.39 -18.06
C GLU A 351 11.73 -6.39 -16.97
N VAL A 352 12.68 -5.66 -16.38
CA VAL A 352 12.43 -4.77 -15.24
C VAL A 352 11.66 -3.52 -15.66
N GLY A 353 12.03 -2.96 -16.81
CA GLY A 353 11.55 -1.68 -17.31
C GLY A 353 10.11 -1.68 -17.86
N PRO A 354 9.72 -2.60 -18.76
CA PRO A 354 8.49 -2.49 -19.57
C PRO A 354 7.23 -2.24 -18.74
N ASP A 355 7.02 -3.00 -17.67
CA ASP A 355 5.86 -2.85 -16.80
C ASP A 355 5.87 -1.51 -16.06
N THR A 356 7.05 -1.05 -15.62
CA THR A 356 7.20 0.24 -14.94
C THR A 356 6.96 1.39 -15.89
N TYR A 357 7.51 1.35 -17.10
CA TYR A 357 7.29 2.37 -18.12
C TYR A 357 5.82 2.44 -18.53
N PHE A 358 5.19 1.29 -18.79
CA PHE A 358 3.77 1.25 -19.13
C PHE A 358 2.91 1.86 -18.02
N ARG A 359 3.18 1.51 -16.76
CA ARG A 359 2.43 2.01 -15.59
C ARG A 359 2.72 3.47 -15.26
N LEU A 360 3.95 3.95 -15.49
CA LEU A 360 4.29 5.37 -15.37
C LEU A 360 3.57 6.24 -16.41
N MET A 361 3.28 5.68 -17.59
CA MET A 361 2.50 6.34 -18.64
C MET A 361 0.99 6.17 -18.45
N THR A 362 0.56 5.27 -17.56
CA THR A 362 -0.84 4.99 -17.23
C THR A 362 -1.09 4.91 -15.71
N PRO A 363 -0.59 5.84 -14.88
CA PRO A 363 -0.65 5.70 -13.41
C PRO A 363 -2.08 5.82 -12.86
N PHE A 364 -3.02 6.13 -13.76
CA PHE A 364 -4.42 6.42 -13.50
C PHE A 364 -5.38 5.36 -14.07
N ASN A 365 -4.88 4.27 -14.68
CA ASN A 365 -5.74 3.17 -15.17
C ASN A 365 -6.07 2.12 -14.11
#